data_AF-A0A955V2I7-F1
#
_entry.id   AF-A0A955V2I7-F1
#
_cell.length_a   1.000
_cell.length_b   1.000
_cell.length_c   1.000
_cell.angle_alpha   90.00
_cell.angle_beta   90.00
_cell.angle_gamma   90.00
#
_symmetry.space_group_name_H-M   'P 1'
#
loop_
_entity.id
_entity.type
_entity.pdbx_description
1 polymer ?
#
loop_
_entity_poly.entity_id
_entity_poly.type
_entity_poly.pdbx_seq_one_letter_code
_entity_poly.pdbx_strand_id
1 'polypeptide(L)'
;LPDDATVGAVAIGVIGFETRFVVLDLLGLTDPVIARSSDAVRGAVAMGMGHLRSNAAYVLARRPAALLIGRDPGPDEPALAAVRALWEHPGLAQHYVYDERVGAWLRRDVAATGPRAR
;
A
#
# COMPACT_ATOMS: atom_id res chain seq x y z
N LEU A 1 13.74 7.87 -0.25
CA LEU A 1 13.35 7.54 1.14
C LEU A 1 14.59 7.01 1.85
N PRO A 2 14.70 7.08 3.18
CA PRO A 2 15.74 6.35 3.91
C PRO A 2 15.72 4.86 3.53
N ASP A 3 16.89 4.22 3.50
CA ASP A 3 17.02 2.82 3.06
C ASP A 3 16.24 1.85 3.94
N ASP A 4 16.02 2.17 5.22
CA ASP A 4 15.28 1.38 6.19
C ASP A 4 13.79 1.79 6.31
N ALA A 5 13.31 2.67 5.43
CA ALA A 5 11.93 3.12 5.46
C ALA A 5 10.97 1.93 5.24
N THR A 6 9.89 1.91 6.02
CA THR A 6 8.80 0.96 5.80
C THR A 6 7.96 1.38 4.60
N VAL A 7 7.73 0.47 3.64
CA VAL A 7 6.85 0.70 2.48
C VAL A 7 5.78 -0.37 2.40
N GLY A 8 4.55 -0.01 2.09
CA GLY A 8 3.49 -0.96 1.81
C GLY A 8 3.53 -1.39 0.34
N ALA A 9 3.60 -2.69 0.06
CA ALA A 9 3.65 -3.19 -1.31
C ALA A 9 2.89 -4.51 -1.50
N VAL A 10 2.49 -4.76 -2.76
CA VAL A 10 1.93 -6.04 -3.22
C VAL A 10 3.05 -6.95 -3.75
N ALA A 11 4.00 -6.39 -4.51
CA ALA A 11 5.13 -7.12 -5.08
C ALA A 11 6.28 -7.30 -4.08
N ILE A 12 6.01 -7.96 -2.94
CA ILE A 12 6.91 -7.95 -1.77
C ILE A 12 8.30 -8.56 -2.04
N GLY A 13 8.37 -9.56 -2.92
CA GLY A 13 9.64 -10.21 -3.28
C GLY A 13 10.55 -9.30 -4.08
N VAL A 14 10.04 -8.69 -5.15
CA VAL A 14 10.83 -7.80 -6.02
C VAL A 14 11.24 -6.54 -5.26
N ILE A 15 10.32 -5.90 -4.52
CA ILE A 15 10.64 -4.68 -3.77
C ILE A 15 11.67 -4.98 -2.68
N GLY A 16 11.52 -6.08 -1.94
CA GLY A 16 12.48 -6.46 -0.91
C GLY A 16 13.84 -6.92 -1.44
N PHE A 17 13.89 -7.44 -2.68
CA PHE A 17 15.13 -7.88 -3.32
C PHE A 17 15.91 -6.70 -3.93
N GLU A 18 15.23 -5.81 -4.64
CA GLU A 18 15.83 -4.68 -5.36
C GLU A 18 16.14 -3.48 -4.45
N THR A 19 15.57 -3.45 -3.24
CA THR A 19 15.72 -2.32 -2.31
C THR A 19 16.08 -2.80 -0.91
N ARG A 20 16.41 -1.86 -0.02
CA ARG A 20 16.63 -2.14 1.41
C ARG A 20 15.42 -1.88 2.30
N PHE A 21 14.29 -1.49 1.69
CA PHE A 21 13.11 -1.08 2.44
C PHE A 21 12.55 -2.22 3.28
N VAL A 22 11.98 -1.86 4.42
CA VAL A 22 11.18 -2.79 5.21
C VAL A 22 9.81 -2.91 4.54
N VAL A 23 9.52 -4.06 3.93
CA VAL A 23 8.27 -4.24 3.19
C VAL A 23 7.15 -4.65 4.14
N LEU A 24 6.13 -3.80 4.25
CA LEU A 24 4.83 -4.16 4.80
C LEU A 24 4.00 -4.82 3.69
N ASP A 25 3.77 -6.12 3.84
CA ASP A 25 2.99 -6.91 2.91
C ASP A 25 1.50 -6.55 2.98
N LEU A 26 0.96 -6.01 1.88
CA LEU A 26 -0.44 -5.60 1.81
C LEU A 26 -1.40 -6.76 1.60
N LEU A 27 -0.90 -7.90 1.12
CA LEU A 27 -1.72 -9.08 0.82
C LEU A 27 -1.93 -9.99 2.03
N GLY A 28 -1.06 -9.91 3.04
CA GLY A 28 -1.10 -10.83 4.17
C GLY A 28 -0.62 -12.24 3.81
N LEU A 29 0.30 -12.36 2.86
CA LEU A 29 1.11 -13.56 2.63
C LEU A 29 2.08 -13.78 3.79
N THR A 30 2.62 -12.70 4.37
CA THR A 30 3.55 -12.74 5.51
C THR A 30 3.06 -11.93 6.72
N ASP A 31 2.04 -11.08 6.57
CA ASP A 31 1.45 -10.35 7.70
C ASP A 31 0.24 -11.12 8.29
N PRO A 32 0.33 -11.63 9.53
CA PRO A 32 -0.71 -12.45 10.14
C PRO A 32 -1.97 -11.69 10.56
N VAL A 33 -1.90 -10.36 10.69
CA VAL A 33 -3.08 -9.52 11.02
C VAL A 33 -3.93 -9.36 9.77
N ILE A 34 -3.30 -9.11 8.62
CA ILE A 34 -4.00 -9.02 7.34
C ILE A 34 -4.52 -10.41 6.91
N ALA A 35 -3.71 -11.46 7.05
CA ALA A 35 -4.09 -12.83 6.68
C ALA A 35 -5.38 -13.33 7.37
N ARG A 36 -5.64 -12.84 8.59
CA ARG A 36 -6.78 -13.24 9.42
C ARG A 36 -7.93 -12.23 9.40
N SER A 37 -7.82 -11.14 8.65
CA SER A 37 -8.87 -10.14 8.61
C SER A 37 -10.14 -10.67 7.94
N SER A 38 -11.28 -10.15 8.37
CA SER A 38 -12.60 -10.46 7.80
C SER A 38 -13.11 -9.39 6.84
N ASP A 39 -12.28 -8.38 6.53
CA ASP A 39 -12.69 -7.25 5.72
C ASP A 39 -13.00 -7.71 4.29
N ALA A 40 -14.29 -7.68 3.95
CA ALA A 40 -14.77 -8.04 2.63
C ALA A 40 -14.67 -6.82 1.71
N VAL A 41 -13.99 -6.98 0.58
CA VAL A 41 -13.85 -5.93 -0.44
C VAL A 41 -14.65 -6.33 -1.67
N ARG A 42 -15.65 -5.53 -2.02
CA ARG A 42 -16.48 -5.76 -3.22
C ARG A 42 -15.65 -5.47 -4.48
N GLY A 43 -15.88 -6.22 -5.55
CA GLY A 43 -15.19 -6.02 -6.84
C GLY A 43 -13.72 -6.45 -6.87
N ALA A 44 -13.22 -7.11 -5.82
CA ALA A 44 -11.85 -7.60 -5.80
C ALA A 44 -11.66 -8.84 -6.68
N VAL A 45 -10.56 -8.90 -7.42
CA VAL A 45 -10.20 -10.10 -8.20
C VAL A 45 -9.81 -11.23 -7.25
N ALA A 46 -10.51 -12.35 -7.34
CA ALA A 46 -10.22 -13.55 -6.55
C ALA A 46 -9.05 -14.35 -7.10
N MET A 47 -7.82 -13.90 -6.84
CA MET A 47 -6.59 -14.64 -7.20
C MET A 47 -6.14 -15.57 -6.06
N GLY A 48 -6.96 -16.57 -5.71
CA GLY A 48 -6.59 -17.60 -4.74
C GLY A 48 -6.39 -17.13 -3.28
N MET A 49 -5.87 -18.02 -2.43
CA MET A 49 -5.62 -17.73 -1.01
C MET A 49 -4.51 -16.68 -0.87
N GLY A 50 -4.77 -15.64 -0.07
CA GLY A 50 -3.83 -14.53 0.17
C GLY A 50 -4.13 -13.23 -0.61
N HIS A 51 -4.95 -13.25 -1.67
CA HIS A 51 -5.29 -12.04 -2.43
C HIS A 51 -6.70 -11.48 -2.14
N LEU A 52 -7.42 -12.18 -1.26
CA LEU A 52 -8.81 -11.89 -0.91
C LEU A 52 -8.96 -11.07 0.38
N ARG A 53 -7.88 -10.93 1.15
CA ARG A 53 -7.89 -10.26 2.45
C ARG A 53 -7.34 -8.86 2.32
N SER A 54 -7.77 -8.00 3.23
CA SER A 54 -7.31 -6.62 3.35
C SER A 54 -7.44 -6.14 4.78
N ASN A 55 -6.66 -5.15 5.19
CA ASN A 55 -6.93 -4.43 6.43
C ASN A 55 -6.34 -3.01 6.29
N ALA A 56 -7.07 -2.14 5.58
CA ALA A 56 -6.60 -0.80 5.26
C ALA A 56 -6.34 0.04 6.52
N ALA A 57 -7.19 -0.10 7.54
CA ALA A 57 -7.02 0.60 8.82
C ALA A 57 -5.71 0.20 9.52
N TYR A 58 -5.40 -1.10 9.59
CA TYR A 58 -4.13 -1.59 10.13
C TYR A 58 -2.94 -1.08 9.31
N VAL A 59 -2.98 -1.20 7.98
CA VAL A 59 -1.90 -0.73 7.10
C VAL A 59 -1.61 0.76 7.33
N LEU A 60 -2.65 1.60 7.36
CA LEU A 60 -2.50 3.04 7.58
C LEU A 60 -2.02 3.36 9.00
N ALA A 61 -2.44 2.60 10.01
CA ALA A 61 -1.97 2.73 11.39
C ALA A 61 -0.47 2.39 11.54
N ARG A 62 0.06 1.48 10.71
CA ARG A 62 1.52 1.20 10.63
C ARG A 62 2.32 2.35 10.02
N ARG A 63 1.65 3.36 9.45
CA ARG A 63 2.25 4.56 8.86
C ARG A 63 3.44 4.27 7.94
N PRO A 64 3.34 3.41 6.92
CA PRO A 64 4.42 3.25 5.94
C PRO A 64 4.77 4.61 5.31
N ALA A 65 6.03 4.82 4.98
CA ALA A 65 6.50 6.04 4.33
C ALA A 65 5.91 6.22 2.92
N ALA A 66 5.66 5.09 2.24
CA ALA A 66 5.01 5.04 0.94
C ALA A 66 4.10 3.81 0.82
N LEU A 67 3.04 3.93 0.02
CA LEU A 67 2.21 2.82 -0.44
C LEU A 67 2.38 2.68 -1.96
N LEU A 68 2.90 1.54 -2.39
CA LEU A 68 3.23 1.21 -3.78
C LEU A 68 2.02 0.54 -4.47
N ILE A 69 0.91 1.25 -4.52
CA ILE A 69 -0.37 0.72 -5.03
C ILE A 69 -0.89 1.44 -6.28
N GLY A 70 -0.13 2.40 -6.83
CA GLY A 70 -0.58 3.20 -7.96
C GLY A 70 -1.80 4.09 -7.64
N ARG A 71 -2.31 4.76 -8.68
CA ARG A 71 -3.52 5.58 -8.58
C ARG A 71 -4.75 4.71 -8.80
N ASP A 72 -5.87 5.04 -8.15
CA ASP A 72 -7.14 4.38 -8.43
C ASP A 72 -7.54 4.67 -9.88
N PRO A 73 -7.61 3.65 -10.75
CA PRO A 73 -7.98 3.84 -12.14
C PRO A 73 -9.51 3.96 -12.33
N GLY A 74 -10.30 3.76 -11.27
CA GLY A 74 -11.75 3.84 -11.28
C GLY A 74 -12.43 2.60 -10.69
N PRO A 75 -13.76 2.68 -10.47
CA PRO A 75 -14.52 1.61 -9.81
C PRO A 75 -14.69 0.35 -10.67
N ASP A 76 -14.64 0.48 -12.00
CA ASP A 76 -14.90 -0.62 -12.93
C ASP A 76 -13.64 -1.45 -13.25
N GLU A 77 -12.47 -0.96 -12.81
CA GLU A 77 -11.19 -1.60 -13.09
C GLU A 77 -10.86 -2.68 -12.05
N PRO A 78 -10.37 -3.85 -12.49
CA PRO A 78 -10.03 -4.94 -11.60
C PRO A 78 -8.86 -4.55 -10.68
N ALA A 79 -9.03 -4.77 -9.38
CA ALA A 79 -8.00 -4.54 -8.39
C ALA A 79 -7.97 -5.66 -7.35
N LEU A 80 -6.82 -5.80 -6.69
CA LEU A 80 -6.67 -6.67 -5.53
C LEU A 80 -7.44 -6.09 -4.34
N ALA A 81 -8.00 -6.96 -3.48
CA ALA A 81 -8.80 -6.54 -2.33
C ALA A 81 -8.05 -5.51 -1.46
N ALA A 82 -6.79 -5.78 -1.15
CA ALA A 82 -5.95 -4.89 -0.37
C ALA A 82 -5.77 -3.49 -0.98
N VAL A 83 -5.61 -3.43 -2.31
CA VAL A 83 -5.41 -2.16 -3.03
C VAL A 83 -6.71 -1.37 -3.08
N ARG A 84 -7.81 -2.02 -3.45
CA ARG A 84 -9.15 -1.41 -3.48
C ARG A 84 -9.55 -0.87 -2.11
N ALA A 85 -9.36 -1.66 -1.05
CA ALA A 85 -9.63 -1.23 0.32
C ALA A 85 -8.82 0.01 0.72
N LEU A 86 -7.56 0.12 0.29
CA LEU A 86 -6.75 1.30 0.57
C LEU A 86 -7.24 2.54 -0.19
N TRP A 87 -7.58 2.42 -1.47
CA TRP A 87 -8.13 3.54 -2.25
C TRP A 87 -9.46 4.06 -1.69
N GLU A 88 -10.33 3.15 -1.24
CA GLU A 88 -11.63 3.50 -0.66
C GLU A 88 -11.53 4.05 0.78
N HIS A 89 -10.44 3.81 1.49
CA HIS A 89 -10.31 4.21 2.88
C HIS A 89 -10.00 5.71 3.01
N PRO A 90 -10.78 6.51 3.75
CA PRO A 90 -10.62 7.97 3.84
C PRO A 90 -9.25 8.39 4.40
N GLY A 91 -8.67 7.54 5.26
CA GLY A 91 -7.32 7.73 5.81
C GLY A 91 -6.21 7.80 4.76
N LEU A 92 -6.39 7.23 3.56
CA LEU A 92 -5.39 7.37 2.48
C LEU A 92 -5.28 8.83 2.06
N ALA A 93 -6.37 9.46 1.63
CA ALA A 93 -6.37 10.86 1.22
C ALA A 93 -6.03 11.82 2.38
N GLN A 94 -6.39 11.44 3.62
CA GLN A 94 -6.06 12.24 4.80
C GLN A 94 -4.56 12.27 5.08
N HIS A 95 -3.87 11.14 5.02
CA HIS A 95 -2.48 11.02 5.50
C HIS A 95 -1.43 10.93 4.39
N TYR A 96 -1.85 10.65 3.17
CA TYR A 96 -0.97 10.44 2.02
C TYR A 96 -1.31 11.39 0.87
N VAL A 97 -0.34 11.58 -0.01
CA VAL A 97 -0.47 12.30 -1.28
C VAL A 97 0.15 11.45 -2.38
N TYR A 98 -0.52 11.37 -3.52
CA TYR A 98 0.05 10.69 -4.69
C TYR A 98 1.15 11.54 -5.30
N ASP A 99 2.34 10.97 -5.49
CA ASP A 99 3.47 11.62 -6.15
C ASP A 99 3.73 10.93 -7.49
N GLU A 100 3.38 11.65 -8.57
CA GLU A 100 3.48 11.19 -9.96
C GLU A 100 4.92 10.83 -10.37
N ARG A 101 5.94 11.43 -9.74
CA ARG A 101 7.34 11.19 -10.12
C ARG A 101 7.82 9.80 -9.70
N VAL A 102 7.22 9.27 -8.64
CA VAL A 102 7.55 7.96 -8.07
C VAL A 102 6.44 6.93 -8.27
N GLY A 103 5.27 7.36 -8.76
CA GLY A 103 4.12 6.48 -9.02
C GLY A 103 3.50 5.88 -7.74
N ALA A 104 3.63 6.56 -6.59
CA ALA A 104 3.25 6.01 -5.29
C ALA A 104 2.55 7.05 -4.40
N TRP A 105 1.81 6.56 -3.40
CA TRP A 105 1.25 7.40 -2.35
C TRP A 105 2.28 7.60 -1.26
N LEU A 106 2.79 8.82 -1.12
CA LEU A 106 3.75 9.20 -0.10
C LEU A 106 3.04 9.74 1.12
N ARG A 107 3.51 9.38 2.32
CA ARG A 107 3.01 9.97 3.55
C ARG A 107 3.29 11.48 3.51
N ARG A 108 2.33 12.32 3.91
CA ARG A 108 2.41 13.78 3.69
C ARG A 108 3.66 14.44 4.28
N ASP A 109 4.10 14.02 5.46
CA ASP A 109 5.35 14.47 6.09
C ASP A 109 6.58 14.09 5.25
N VAL A 110 6.59 12.88 4.70
CA VAL A 110 7.65 12.39 3.80
C VAL A 110 7.68 13.19 2.50
N ALA A 111 6.51 13.41 1.89
CA ALA A 111 6.38 14.20 0.66
C ALA A 111 6.87 15.65 0.83
N ALA A 112 6.56 16.27 1.98
CA ALA A 112 7.01 17.63 2.30
C ALA A 112 8.54 17.73 2.48
N THR A 113 9.18 16.64 2.90
CA THR A 113 10.65 16.54 3.05
C THR A 113 11.38 16.03 1.81
N GLY A 114 10.68 15.89 0.67
CA GLY A 114 11.26 15.43 -0.59
C GLY A 114 12.56 16.19 -0.94
N PRO A 115 13.46 15.58 -1.74
CA PRO A 115 14.78 16.13 -1.99
C PRO A 115 14.65 17.58 -2.45
N ARG A 116 15.15 18.52 -1.64
CA ARG A 116 15.38 19.89 -2.10
C ARG A 116 16.24 19.75 -3.35
N ALA A 117 15.77 20.24 -4.48
CA ALA A 117 16.57 20.31 -5.69
C ALA A 117 17.94 20.89 -5.31
N ARG A 118 19.00 20.12 -5.55
CA ARG A 118 20.36 20.65 -5.58
C ARG A 118 20.61 21.21 -6.97
#